data_AF-A0A2V8MEN0-F1
#
_entry.id   AF-A0A2V8MEN0-F1
#
_cell.length_a   1.000
_cell.length_b   1.000
_cell.length_c   1.000
_cell.angle_alpha   90.00
_cell.angle_beta   90.00
_cell.angle_gamma   90.00
#
_symmetry.space_group_name_H-M   'P 1'
#
loop_
_entity.id
_entity.type
_entity.pdbx_description
1 polymer ?
#
loop_
_entity_poly.entity_id
_entity_poly.type
_entity_poly.pdbx_seq_one_letter_code
_entity_poly.pdbx_strand_id
1 'polypeptide(L)'
;DGAIAGNYFGDAYHKVTDPQCSTITSSLQSFCTVTAIADSSGKIVLQNPRPGTRGNLGQKVLELPGMWSLDGAISKSFRIREGKRFQVRMDATNILNHPVPADPNLDINNADVPFGSINTKMGQRQFQLQLRLEF
;
A
#
# COMPACT_ATOMS: atom_id res chain seq x y z
N ASP A 1 16.48 10.09 -0.53
CA ASP A 1 15.13 10.11 -1.12
C ASP A 1 14.79 8.73 -1.65
N GLY A 2 13.72 8.10 -1.15
CA GLY A 2 13.27 6.81 -1.68
C GLY A 2 12.39 6.99 -2.92
N ALA A 3 12.24 5.92 -3.70
CA ALA A 3 11.47 5.95 -4.94
C ALA A 3 10.01 6.33 -4.71
N ILE A 4 9.44 7.09 -5.65
CA ILE A 4 8.03 7.52 -5.65
C ILE A 4 7.08 6.40 -6.10
N ALA A 5 7.61 5.36 -6.75
CA ALA A 5 6.88 4.19 -7.18
C ALA A 5 7.78 2.94 -7.14
N GLY A 6 7.17 1.76 -7.13
CA GLY A 6 7.87 0.49 -7.17
C GLY A 6 6.92 -0.68 -7.47
N ASN A 7 7.46 -1.89 -7.58
CA ASN A 7 6.66 -3.11 -7.64
C ASN A 7 6.99 -3.99 -6.43
N TYR A 8 5.97 -4.37 -5.66
CA TYR A 8 6.13 -5.20 -4.47
C TYR A 8 6.70 -6.59 -4.79
N PHE A 9 6.35 -7.15 -5.94
CA PHE A 9 6.82 -8.47 -6.38
C PHE A 9 8.00 -8.39 -7.36
N GLY A 10 8.53 -7.18 -7.64
CA GLY A 10 9.53 -6.97 -8.68
C GLY A 10 9.04 -7.49 -10.04
N ASP A 11 9.89 -8.24 -10.73
CA ASP A 11 9.58 -8.85 -12.04
C ASP A 11 9.11 -10.31 -11.93
N ALA A 12 8.84 -10.80 -10.71
CA ALA A 12 8.49 -12.21 -10.49
C ALA A 12 7.13 -12.57 -11.10
N TYR A 13 6.20 -11.62 -11.17
CA TYR A 13 4.83 -11.83 -11.63
C TYR A 13 4.41 -10.77 -12.64
N HIS A 14 3.67 -11.20 -13.66
CA HIS A 14 3.12 -10.30 -14.67
C HIS A 14 1.71 -10.73 -15.06
N LYS A 15 0.94 -9.77 -15.58
CA LYS A 15 -0.41 -10.01 -16.09
C LYS A 15 -0.35 -10.66 -17.46
N VAL A 16 -1.21 -11.65 -17.67
CA VAL A 16 -1.45 -12.34 -18.94
C VAL A 16 -2.95 -12.45 -19.19
N THR A 17 -3.35 -12.73 -20.43
CA THR A 17 -4.75 -13.02 -20.75
C THR A 17 -5.20 -14.28 -19.99
N ASP A 18 -6.39 -14.24 -19.36
CA ASP A 18 -6.89 -15.39 -18.62
C ASP A 18 -7.12 -16.58 -19.58
N PRO A 19 -6.66 -17.80 -19.25
CA PRO A 19 -6.89 -18.98 -20.09
C PRO A 19 -8.36 -19.22 -20.45
N GLN A 20 -9.31 -18.76 -19.62
CA GLN A 20 -10.74 -18.85 -19.90
C GLN A 20 -11.16 -18.10 -21.17
N CYS A 21 -10.45 -17.03 -21.54
CA CYS A 21 -10.72 -16.33 -22.79
C CYS A 21 -10.51 -17.20 -24.04
N SER A 22 -9.70 -18.27 -23.96
CA SER A 22 -9.54 -19.21 -25.08
C SER A 22 -10.72 -20.17 -25.24
N THR A 23 -11.56 -20.31 -24.20
CA THR A 23 -12.68 -21.27 -24.16
C THR A 23 -13.96 -20.71 -24.76
N ILE A 24 -14.03 -19.40 -24.97
CA ILE A 24 -15.15 -18.73 -25.64
C ILE A 24 -14.94 -18.71 -27.16
N THR A 25 -16.04 -18.62 -27.90
CA THR A 25 -16.01 -18.60 -29.37
C THR A 25 -15.18 -17.42 -29.89
N SER A 26 -14.50 -17.59 -31.01
CA SER A 26 -13.53 -16.61 -31.55
C SER A 26 -14.13 -15.22 -31.78
N SER A 27 -15.41 -15.12 -32.15
CA SER A 27 -16.10 -13.84 -32.33
C SER A 27 -16.33 -13.06 -31.03
N LEU A 28 -16.20 -13.71 -29.87
CA LEU A 28 -16.38 -13.10 -28.56
C LEU A 28 -15.07 -12.90 -27.79
N GLN A 29 -13.95 -13.44 -28.29
CA GLN A 29 -12.65 -13.40 -27.60
C GLN A 29 -12.17 -11.97 -27.30
N SER A 30 -12.42 -11.03 -28.20
CA SER A 30 -12.07 -9.61 -28.02
C SER A 30 -12.83 -8.93 -26.89
N PHE A 31 -13.95 -9.50 -26.43
CA PHE A 31 -14.75 -8.96 -25.32
C PHE A 31 -14.36 -9.56 -23.97
N CYS A 32 -13.40 -10.49 -23.94
CA CYS A 32 -12.88 -11.06 -22.71
C CYS A 32 -11.85 -10.12 -22.09
N THR A 33 -12.26 -9.40 -21.05
CA THR A 33 -11.41 -8.43 -20.33
C THR A 33 -10.70 -9.03 -19.11
N VAL A 34 -10.99 -10.29 -18.79
CA VAL A 34 -10.38 -10.96 -17.62
C VAL A 34 -8.94 -11.37 -17.91
N THR A 35 -8.14 -11.28 -16.87
CA THR A 35 -6.70 -11.53 -16.90
C THR A 35 -6.31 -12.52 -15.80
N ALA A 36 -5.12 -13.09 -15.93
CA ALA A 36 -4.49 -13.94 -14.94
C ALA A 36 -3.08 -13.43 -14.63
N ILE A 37 -2.50 -13.92 -13.54
CA ILE A 37 -1.11 -13.64 -13.16
C ILE A 37 -0.27 -14.88 -13.45
N ALA A 38 0.82 -14.67 -14.19
CA ALA A 38 1.83 -15.67 -14.46
C ALA A 38 3.13 -15.34 -13.73
N ASP A 39 3.89 -16.37 -13.37
CA ASP A 39 5.27 -16.21 -12.95
C ASP A 39 6.20 -15.93 -14.16
N SER A 40 7.48 -15.66 -13.90
CA SER A 40 8.48 -15.42 -14.95
C SER A 40 8.66 -16.59 -15.94
N SER A 41 8.18 -17.79 -15.62
CA SER A 41 8.19 -18.95 -16.51
C SER A 41 6.93 -19.07 -17.38
N GLY A 42 5.94 -18.20 -17.18
CA GLY A 42 4.65 -18.22 -17.87
C GLY A 42 3.62 -19.15 -17.22
N LYS A 43 3.92 -19.74 -16.05
CA LYS A 43 2.97 -20.58 -15.32
C LYS A 43 1.95 -19.70 -14.61
N ILE A 44 0.67 -19.99 -14.81
CA ILE A 44 -0.43 -19.29 -14.13
C ILE A 44 -0.42 -19.62 -12.64
N VAL A 45 -0.30 -18.58 -11.80
CA VAL A 45 -0.29 -18.69 -10.34
C VAL A 45 -1.58 -18.18 -9.71
N LEU A 46 -2.25 -17.23 -10.36
CA LEU A 46 -3.53 -16.68 -9.93
C LEU A 46 -4.40 -16.40 -11.15
N GLN A 47 -5.67 -16.78 -11.09
CA GLN A 47 -6.65 -16.59 -12.17
C GLN A 47 -8.04 -16.39 -11.59
N ASN A 48 -8.95 -15.86 -12.40
CA ASN A 48 -10.34 -15.71 -11.97
C ASN A 48 -11.00 -17.10 -11.82
N PRO A 49 -11.92 -17.30 -10.86
CA PRO A 49 -12.71 -18.52 -10.82
C PRO A 49 -13.62 -18.62 -12.04
N ARG A 50 -13.95 -19.85 -12.44
CA ARG A 50 -14.89 -20.07 -13.55
C ARG A 50 -16.28 -19.54 -13.18
N PRO A 51 -17.07 -19.08 -14.15
CA PRO A 51 -18.46 -18.69 -13.92
C PRO A 51 -19.23 -19.79 -13.17
N GLY A 52 -19.94 -19.39 -12.11
CA GLY A 52 -20.70 -20.33 -11.26
C GLY A 52 -19.86 -21.16 -10.28
N THR A 53 -18.54 -20.95 -10.21
CA THR A 53 -17.65 -21.62 -9.25
C THR A 53 -17.09 -20.64 -8.24
N ARG A 54 -16.82 -21.14 -7.04
CA ARG A 54 -16.11 -20.38 -6.00
C ARG A 54 -14.60 -20.56 -6.18
N GLY A 55 -13.84 -19.48 -6.06
CA GLY A 55 -12.38 -19.53 -6.03
C GLY A 55 -11.82 -20.27 -4.80
N ASN A 56 -10.59 -20.75 -4.92
CA ASN A 56 -9.87 -21.44 -3.85
C ASN A 56 -8.88 -20.54 -3.09
N LEU A 57 -8.79 -19.25 -3.45
CA LEU A 57 -7.94 -18.29 -2.77
C LEU A 57 -8.49 -18.01 -1.37
N GLY A 58 -7.66 -18.20 -0.34
CA GLY A 58 -8.00 -17.88 1.04
C GLY A 58 -8.16 -16.37 1.28
N GLN A 59 -8.72 -16.00 2.42
CA GLN A 59 -8.72 -14.60 2.86
C GLN A 59 -7.33 -14.23 3.41
N LYS A 60 -6.86 -13.01 3.11
CA LYS A 60 -5.59 -12.45 3.63
C LYS A 60 -4.37 -13.35 3.40
N VAL A 61 -4.31 -13.99 2.23
CA VAL A 61 -3.18 -14.86 1.83
C VAL A 61 -1.90 -14.11 1.48
N LEU A 62 -2.00 -12.79 1.26
CA LEU A 62 -0.88 -11.94 0.89
C LEU A 62 -0.49 -11.07 2.08
N GLU A 63 0.80 -11.07 2.37
CA GLU A 63 1.42 -10.09 3.25
C GLU A 63 1.78 -8.84 2.42
N LEU A 64 1.60 -7.67 3.01
CA LEU A 64 1.85 -6.38 2.35
C LEU A 64 3.22 -5.83 2.79
N PRO A 65 3.73 -4.77 2.13
CA PRO A 65 4.95 -4.12 2.58
C PRO A 65 4.89 -3.76 4.07
N GLY A 66 5.93 -4.15 4.81
CA GLY A 66 6.08 -3.74 6.20
C GLY A 66 6.19 -2.21 6.31
N MET A 67 5.38 -1.62 7.17
CA MET A 67 5.42 -0.20 7.49
C MET A 67 6.08 0.01 8.85
N TRP A 68 6.94 1.01 8.95
CA TRP A 68 7.51 1.44 10.21
C TRP A 68 7.52 2.97 10.26
N SER A 69 7.57 3.54 11.46
CA SER A 69 7.78 4.96 11.68
C SER A 69 8.48 5.14 13.01
N LEU A 70 9.28 6.20 13.12
CA LEU A 70 9.81 6.67 14.39
C LEU A 70 9.13 7.98 14.75
N ASP A 71 8.30 7.95 15.78
CA ASP A 71 7.57 9.11 16.29
C ASP A 71 8.12 9.52 17.65
N GLY A 72 8.01 10.80 17.99
CA GLY A 72 8.56 11.30 19.24
C GLY A 72 7.92 12.60 19.69
N ALA A 73 7.96 12.81 21.01
CA ALA A 73 7.41 13.99 21.64
C ALA A 73 8.32 14.49 22.76
N ILE A 74 8.49 15.81 22.83
CA ILE A 74 9.26 16.47 23.87
C ILE A 74 8.37 17.55 24.47
N SER A 75 8.29 17.59 25.80
CA SER A 75 7.57 18.65 26.51
C SER A 75 8.37 19.17 27.69
N LYS A 76 8.27 20.47 27.94
CA LYS A 76 8.87 21.13 29.09
C LYS A 76 7.89 22.11 29.72
N SER A 77 7.75 22.02 31.04
CA SER A 77 6.93 22.92 31.83
C SER A 77 7.81 23.87 32.63
N PHE A 78 7.55 25.17 32.48
CA PHE A 78 8.23 26.26 33.16
C PHE A 78 7.30 26.84 34.24
N ARG A 79 7.78 26.94 35.48
CA ARG A 79 7.06 27.67 36.53
C ARG A 79 7.33 29.16 36.34
N ILE A 80 6.28 29.94 36.07
CA ILE A 80 6.41 31.40 35.89
C ILE A 80 6.37 32.09 37.26
N ARG A 81 5.31 31.84 38.05
CA ARG A 81 5.08 32.37 39.41
C ARG A 81 4.28 31.35 40.23
N GLU A 82 3.97 31.65 41.48
CA GLU A 82 2.99 30.88 42.25
C GLU A 82 1.64 30.81 41.51
N GLY A 83 1.06 29.61 41.46
CA GLY A 83 -0.15 29.31 40.70
C GLY A 83 0.03 29.18 39.18
N LYS A 84 1.07 29.76 38.57
CA LYS A 84 1.18 29.86 37.09
C LYS A 84 2.26 28.97 36.49
N ARG A 85 1.87 28.10 35.56
CA ARG A 85 2.79 27.24 34.77
C ARG A 85 2.58 27.45 33.28
N PHE A 86 3.68 27.36 32.52
CA PHE A 86 3.66 27.41 31.07
C PHE A 86 4.32 26.16 30.51
N GLN A 87 3.60 25.43 29.67
CA GLN A 87 4.08 24.22 29.04
C GLN A 87 4.30 24.45 27.54
N VAL A 88 5.47 24.03 27.07
CA VAL A 88 5.79 23.91 25.64
C VAL A 88 5.90 22.43 25.31
N ARG A 89 5.17 21.99 24.29
CA ARG A 89 5.25 20.62 23.78
C ARG A 89 5.46 20.64 22.27
N MET A 90 6.34 19.79 21.80
CA MET A 90 6.58 19.53 20.39
C MET A 90 6.40 18.05 20.12
N ASP A 91 5.56 17.72 19.17
CA ASP A 91 5.30 16.39 18.66
C ASP A 91 5.85 16.28 17.24
N ALA A 92 6.48 15.14 16.92
CA ALA A 92 7.02 14.85 15.61
C ALA A 92 6.60 13.44 15.17
N THR A 93 5.97 13.33 14.01
CA THR A 93 5.68 12.04 13.36
C THR A 93 6.66 11.81 12.22
N ASN A 94 7.06 10.55 12.01
CA ASN A 94 8.06 10.13 11.03
C ASN A 94 9.34 11.00 11.09
N ILE A 95 9.99 11.02 12.25
CA ILE A 95 11.18 11.85 12.53
C ILE A 95 12.29 11.63 11.49
N LEU A 96 12.47 10.38 11.05
CA LEU A 96 13.48 9.99 10.07
C LEU A 96 13.13 10.36 8.63
N ASN A 97 11.90 10.83 8.39
CA ASN A 97 11.41 11.25 7.08
C ASN A 97 11.62 10.18 5.98
N HIS A 98 11.53 8.90 6.34
CA HIS A 98 11.60 7.84 5.34
C HIS A 98 10.23 7.68 4.66
N PRO A 99 10.17 7.27 3.39
CA PRO A 99 8.90 6.98 2.74
C PRO A 99 8.28 5.72 3.34
N VAL A 100 6.95 5.75 3.50
CA VAL A 100 6.17 4.56 3.82
C VAL A 100 5.43 4.17 2.54
N PRO A 101 5.66 2.98 1.97
CA PRO A 101 4.95 2.55 0.77
C PRO A 101 3.45 2.40 1.06
N ALA A 102 2.60 2.76 0.09
CA ALA A 102 1.19 2.40 0.14
C ALA A 102 0.99 0.92 -0.23
N ASP A 103 -0.24 0.45 -0.08
CA ASP A 103 -0.62 -0.90 -0.51
C ASP A 103 -0.42 -1.05 -2.03
N PRO A 104 0.15 -2.18 -2.49
CA PRO A 104 0.28 -2.47 -3.91
C PRO A 104 -1.08 -2.73 -4.57
N ASN A 105 -1.16 -2.48 -5.87
CA ASN A 105 -2.31 -2.90 -6.67
C ASN A 105 -2.36 -4.43 -6.79
N LEU A 106 -3.34 -5.05 -6.15
CA LEU A 106 -3.56 -6.50 -6.18
C LEU A 106 -4.75 -6.90 -7.08
N ASP A 107 -5.34 -5.96 -7.79
CA ASP A 107 -6.37 -6.26 -8.79
C ASP A 107 -5.70 -6.85 -10.04
N ILE A 108 -6.02 -8.12 -10.31
CA ILE A 108 -5.52 -8.81 -11.50
C ILE A 108 -6.16 -8.27 -12.77
N ASN A 109 -7.44 -7.84 -12.71
CA ASN A 109 -8.26 -7.44 -13.86
C ASN A 109 -8.15 -5.94 -14.21
N ASN A 110 -7.43 -5.15 -13.41
CA ASN A 110 -7.16 -3.76 -13.74
C ASN A 110 -6.29 -3.70 -15.02
N ALA A 111 -6.78 -3.06 -16.08
CA ALA A 111 -6.06 -2.99 -17.35
C ALA A 111 -4.86 -2.04 -17.30
N ASP A 112 -5.00 -0.90 -16.62
CA ASP A 112 -4.08 0.23 -16.71
C ASP A 112 -2.90 0.12 -15.74
N VAL A 113 -3.07 -0.60 -14.63
CA VAL A 113 -2.11 -0.62 -13.52
C VAL A 113 -1.49 -2.01 -13.37
N PRO A 114 -0.15 -2.17 -13.45
CA PRO A 114 0.51 -3.47 -13.25
C PRO A 114 0.17 -4.12 -11.91
N PHE A 115 0.19 -5.46 -11.86
CA PHE A 115 0.01 -6.19 -10.61
C PHE A 115 1.23 -5.97 -9.71
N GLY A 116 1.00 -5.71 -8.42
CA GLY A 116 2.04 -5.42 -7.44
C GLY A 116 2.55 -3.97 -7.47
N SER A 117 2.07 -3.10 -8.35
CA SER A 117 2.58 -1.73 -8.44
C SER A 117 2.18 -0.89 -7.22
N ILE A 118 3.13 -0.15 -6.66
CA ILE A 118 2.95 0.85 -5.62
C ILE A 118 3.23 2.20 -6.26
N ASN A 119 2.20 3.03 -6.44
CA ASN A 119 2.32 4.33 -7.14
C ASN A 119 2.23 5.53 -6.19
N THR A 120 1.99 5.27 -4.90
CA THR A 120 1.83 6.29 -3.89
C THR A 120 2.64 5.95 -2.65
N LYS A 121 3.05 6.99 -1.94
CA LYS A 121 3.66 6.91 -0.62
C LYS A 121 2.70 7.47 0.41
N MET A 122 2.69 6.85 1.57
CA MET A 122 1.97 7.27 2.76
C MET A 122 2.99 7.79 3.77
N GLY A 123 2.48 8.49 4.80
CA GLY A 123 3.32 9.04 5.86
C GLY A 123 4.18 10.21 5.38
N GLN A 124 4.21 11.28 6.17
CA GLN A 124 5.09 12.42 5.95
C GLN A 124 5.62 12.87 7.29
N ARG A 125 6.81 13.47 7.30
CA ARG A 125 7.31 14.09 8.52
C ARG A 125 6.42 15.29 8.88
N GLN A 126 5.79 15.26 10.04
CA GLN A 126 5.00 16.38 10.56
C GLN A 126 5.53 16.82 11.91
N PHE A 127 5.48 18.12 12.14
CA PHE A 127 5.79 18.73 13.43
C PHE A 127 4.56 19.47 13.93
N GLN A 128 4.21 19.26 15.18
CA GLN A 128 3.13 19.97 15.85
C GLN A 128 3.67 20.64 17.12
N LEU A 129 3.41 21.93 17.25
CA LEU A 129 3.79 22.72 18.42
C LEU A 129 2.53 23.04 19.24
N GLN A 130 2.58 22.80 20.54
CA GLN A 130 1.53 23.13 21.48
C GLN A 130 2.08 24.00 22.61
N LEU A 131 1.36 25.07 22.91
CA LEU A 131 1.61 25.96 24.03
C LEU A 131 0.40 25.89 24.98
N ARG A 132 0.64 25.71 26.28
CA ARG A 132 -0.41 25.68 27.30
C ARG A 132 -0.04 26.57 28.48
N LEU A 133 -1.00 27.39 28.92
CA LEU A 133 -0.91 28.17 30.15
C LEU A 133 -1.84 27.57 31.21
N GLU A 134 -1.32 27.33 32.40
CA GLU A 134 -2.06 26.83 33.57
C GLU A 134 -2.02 27.90 34.67
N PHE A 135 -3.15 28.09 35.36
CA PHE A 135 -3.38 29.14 36.36
C PHE A 135 -4.04 28.58 37.62
#